data_AF-A0AAN8FT74-F1
#
_entry.id   AF-A0AAN8FT74-F1
#
_cell.length_a   1.000
_cell.length_b   1.000
_cell.length_c   1.000
_cell.angle_alpha   90.00
_cell.angle_beta   90.00
_cell.angle_gamma   90.00
#
_symmetry.space_group_name_H-M   'P 1'
#
loop_
_entity.id
_entity.type
_entity.pdbx_description
1 polymer ?
#
loop_
_entity_poly.entity_id
_entity_poly.type
_entity_poly.pdbx_seq_one_letter_code
_entity_poly.pdbx_strand_id
1 'polypeptide(L)'
;TDFPDDPQRGVVLCSKSTVHSSVLLSQLAELREDSRLCDFVLVAKGVRINAHRLVLAACSNYFKTMFLKDPGEGSMRMFITYASNTFSQS
;
A
#
# COMPACT_ATOMS: atom_id res chain seq x y z
N THR A 1 43.98 12.15 28.68
CA THR A 1 44.03 10.75 28.24
C THR A 1 43.40 10.69 26.89
N ASP A 2 44.28 10.52 25.92
CA ASP A 2 44.02 10.34 24.51
C ASP A 2 43.14 9.08 24.32
N PHE A 3 41.99 9.23 23.67
CA PHE A 3 41.19 8.11 23.17
C PHE A 3 40.97 8.34 21.67
N PRO A 4 41.72 7.65 20.80
CA PRO A 4 41.52 7.72 19.36
C PRO A 4 40.44 6.72 18.88
N ASP A 5 39.88 7.02 17.71
CA ASP A 5 39.05 6.19 16.82
C ASP A 5 37.63 5.76 17.26
N ASP A 6 36.60 6.46 16.74
CA ASP A 6 35.41 5.76 16.21
C ASP A 6 35.06 6.34 14.82
N PRO A 7 35.54 5.72 13.73
CA PRO A 7 35.26 6.17 12.38
C PRO A 7 33.92 5.61 11.93
N GLN A 8 32.94 6.50 11.78
CA GLN A 8 31.81 6.34 10.87
C GLN A 8 30.92 5.10 11.09
N ARG A 9 30.17 5.09 12.19
CA ARG A 9 29.05 4.17 12.37
C ARG A 9 27.88 4.54 11.45
N GLY A 10 27.89 3.97 10.24
CA GLY A 10 26.68 3.66 9.47
C GLY A 10 26.43 4.48 8.21
N VAL A 11 27.24 4.31 7.16
CA VAL A 11 26.77 4.62 5.80
C VAL A 11 25.73 3.55 5.44
N VAL A 12 24.45 3.88 5.52
CA VAL A 12 23.40 3.05 4.92
C VAL A 12 23.56 3.18 3.40
N LEU A 13 24.31 2.26 2.79
CA LEU A 13 24.36 2.09 1.34
C LEU A 13 23.02 1.53 0.86
N CYS A 14 22.02 2.41 0.78
CA CYS A 14 20.73 2.06 0.20
C CYS A 14 20.89 2.11 -1.32
N SER A 15 21.31 1.00 -1.92
CA SER A 15 21.36 0.83 -3.38
C SER A 15 19.95 0.92 -3.95
N LYS A 16 19.52 2.14 -4.30
CA LYS A 16 18.25 2.40 -5.00
C LYS A 16 18.41 2.03 -6.47
N SER A 17 18.43 0.73 -6.76
CA SER A 17 18.41 0.25 -8.14
C SER A 17 17.03 0.50 -8.74
N THR A 18 16.95 1.47 -9.64
CA THR A 18 15.74 1.80 -10.39
C THR A 18 15.27 0.64 -11.26
N VAL A 19 16.21 -0.21 -11.72
CA VAL A 19 15.93 -1.43 -12.48
C VAL A 19 15.20 -2.46 -11.62
N HIS A 20 15.67 -2.70 -10.39
CA HIS A 20 15.00 -3.65 -9.48
C HIS A 20 13.58 -3.19 -9.14
N SER A 21 13.37 -1.89 -8.86
CA SER A 21 12.02 -1.38 -8.62
C SER A 21 11.10 -1.50 -9.84
N SER A 22 11.61 -1.25 -11.05
CA SER A 22 10.84 -1.38 -12.29
C SER A 22 10.33 -2.81 -12.50
N VAL A 23 11.23 -3.79 -12.39
CA VAL A 23 10.89 -5.21 -12.55
C VAL A 23 9.88 -5.66 -11.49
N LEU A 24 10.07 -5.27 -10.23
CA LEU A 24 9.13 -5.60 -9.15
C LEU A 24 7.74 -5.00 -9.39
N LEU A 25 7.67 -3.73 -9.82
CA LEU A 25 6.39 -3.08 -10.11
C LEU A 25 5.68 -3.72 -11.31
N SER A 26 6.43 -4.15 -12.33
CA SER A 26 5.87 -4.88 -13.48
C SER A 26 5.25 -6.20 -13.02
N GLN A 27 5.96 -7.00 -12.22
CA GLN A 27 5.44 -8.28 -11.72
C GLN A 27 4.23 -8.08 -10.79
N LEU A 28 4.23 -7.04 -9.95
CA LEU A 28 3.07 -6.72 -9.11
C LEU A 28 1.85 -6.30 -9.95
N ALA A 29 2.07 -5.62 -11.08
CA ALA A 29 1.00 -5.27 -12.00
C ALA A 29 0.39 -6.50 -12.69
N GLU A 30 1.22 -7.43 -13.16
CA GLU A 30 0.77 -8.72 -13.72
C GLU A 30 -0.04 -9.52 -12.70
N LEU A 31 0.45 -9.63 -11.47
CA LEU A 31 -0.28 -10.32 -10.39
C LEU A 31 -1.63 -9.65 -10.09
N ARG A 32 -1.71 -8.33 -10.21
CA ARG A 32 -2.97 -7.60 -10.02
C ARG A 32 -3.95 -7.87 -11.16
N GLU A 33 -3.47 -7.93 -12.40
CA GLU A 33 -4.30 -8.25 -13.57
C GLU A 33 -4.86 -9.67 -13.47
N ASP A 34 -4.03 -10.62 -13.05
CA ASP A 34 -4.43 -12.02 -12.77
C ASP A 34 -5.26 -12.16 -11.48
N SER A 35 -5.45 -11.08 -10.71
CA SER A 35 -6.08 -11.11 -9.37
C SER A 35 -5.42 -12.11 -8.40
N ARG A 36 -4.14 -12.39 -8.58
CA ARG A 36 -3.36 -13.32 -7.74
C ARG A 36 -2.76 -12.58 -6.55
N LEU A 37 -2.90 -13.19 -5.38
CA LEU A 37 -2.45 -12.64 -4.09
C LEU A 37 -3.12 -11.31 -3.70
N CYS A 38 -4.15 -10.88 -4.44
CA CYS A 38 -4.95 -9.71 -4.08
C CYS A 38 -5.89 -10.08 -2.92
N ASP A 39 -5.58 -9.54 -1.75
CA ASP A 39 -6.29 -9.74 -0.50
C ASP A 39 -7.20 -8.55 -0.14
N PHE A 40 -7.32 -7.58 -1.03
CA PHE A 40 -8.12 -6.38 -0.84
C PHE A 40 -8.84 -5.94 -2.12
N VAL A 41 -10.08 -5.46 -1.94
CA VAL A 41 -10.91 -4.97 -3.05
C VAL A 41 -11.40 -3.57 -2.73
N LEU A 42 -10.95 -2.60 -3.53
CA LEU A 42 -11.39 -1.22 -3.49
C LEU A 42 -12.62 -1.07 -4.38
N VAL A 43 -13.73 -0.57 -3.82
CA VAL A 43 -14.92 -0.24 -4.60
C VAL A 43 -15.10 1.27 -4.62
N ALA A 44 -14.98 1.88 -5.78
CA ALA A 44 -15.16 3.32 -5.96
C ALA A 44 -16.13 3.58 -7.11
N LYS A 45 -17.19 4.37 -6.87
CA LYS A 45 -18.21 4.70 -7.89
C LYS A 45 -18.78 3.46 -8.62
N GLY A 46 -18.96 2.35 -7.92
CA GLY A 46 -19.45 1.09 -8.48
C GLY A 46 -18.40 0.23 -9.19
N VAL A 47 -17.18 0.72 -9.41
CA VAL A 47 -16.08 -0.05 -9.99
C VAL A 47 -15.34 -0.81 -8.88
N ARG A 48 -15.09 -2.10 -9.10
CA ARG A 48 -14.34 -2.96 -8.17
C ARG A 48 -12.90 -3.11 -8.68
N ILE A 49 -11.94 -2.88 -7.79
CA ILE A 49 -10.51 -2.92 -8.09
C ILE A 49 -9.84 -3.86 -7.11
N ASN A 50 -9.30 -4.96 -7.62
CA ASN A 50 -8.47 -5.87 -6.83
C ASN A 50 -7.09 -5.24 -6.65
N ALA A 51 -6.55 -5.31 -5.43
CA ALA A 51 -5.26 -4.73 -5.08
C ALA A 51 -4.62 -5.48 -3.91
N HIS A 52 -3.32 -5.28 -3.75
CA HIS A 52 -2.55 -5.80 -2.63
C HIS A 52 -2.49 -4.76 -1.50
N ARG A 53 -2.85 -5.14 -0.27
CA ARG A 53 -2.82 -4.23 0.90
C ARG A 53 -1.45 -3.61 1.11
N LEU A 54 -0.40 -4.41 0.94
CA LEU A 54 1.00 -4.01 1.09
C LEU A 54 1.39 -2.88 0.14
N VAL A 55 0.99 -2.97 -1.13
CA VAL A 55 1.29 -1.96 -2.15
C VAL A 55 0.56 -0.66 -1.82
N LEU A 56 -0.74 -0.74 -1.46
CA LEU A 56 -1.52 0.43 -1.04
C LEU A 56 -0.93 1.09 0.21
N ALA A 57 -0.47 0.32 1.20
CA ALA A 57 0.21 0.82 2.39
C ALA A 57 1.56 1.47 2.06
N ALA A 58 2.34 0.87 1.16
CA ALA A 58 3.64 1.42 0.76
C ALA A 58 3.49 2.78 0.06
N CYS A 59 2.45 2.93 -0.77
CA CYS A 59 2.21 4.14 -1.55
C CYS A 59 1.37 5.21 -0.84
N SER A 60 0.64 4.87 0.23
CA SER A 60 -0.26 5.82 0.92
C SER A 60 -0.30 5.60 2.43
N ASN A 61 -0.04 6.68 3.17
CA ASN A 61 -0.06 6.64 4.63
C ASN A 61 -1.48 6.44 5.21
N TYR A 62 -2.52 6.80 4.44
CA TYR A 62 -3.92 6.54 4.80
C TYR A 62 -4.17 5.03 4.85
N PHE A 63 -3.88 4.32 3.76
CA PHE A 63 -4.05 2.86 3.70
C PHE A 63 -3.12 2.15 4.67
N LYS A 64 -1.88 2.63 4.83
CA LYS A 64 -0.95 2.08 5.83
C LYS A 64 -1.53 2.14 7.24
N THR A 65 -1.98 3.32 7.68
CA THR A 65 -2.53 3.50 9.03
C THR A 65 -3.83 2.71 9.19
N MET A 66 -4.68 2.70 8.17
CA MET A 66 -5.92 1.93 8.14
C MET A 66 -5.66 0.42 8.32
N PHE A 67 -4.72 -0.16 7.58
CA PHE A 67 -4.43 -1.60 7.68
C PHE A 67 -3.67 -1.99 8.95
N LEU A 68 -2.91 -1.07 9.54
CA LEU A 68 -2.13 -1.33 10.77
C LEU A 68 -2.92 -1.08 12.05
N LYS A 69 -3.89 -0.15 12.05
CA LYS A 69 -4.72 0.14 13.24
C LYS A 69 -5.80 -0.90 13.50
N ASP A 70 -6.27 -1.58 12.46
CA ASP A 70 -7.34 -2.58 12.60
C ASP A 70 -7.00 -3.86 11.82
N PRO A 71 -6.15 -4.75 12.39
CA PRO A 71 -5.85 -6.05 11.80
C PRO A 71 -6.99 -7.08 12.00
N GLY A 72 -8.05 -6.74 12.73
CA GLY A 72 -9.08 -7.68 13.23
C GLY A 72 -10.29 -7.88 12.33
N GLU A 73 -10.62 -6.93 11.46
CA GLU A 73 -11.73 -7.08 10.51
C GLU A 73 -11.21 -7.66 9.18
N GLY A 74 -10.93 -8.96 9.20
CA GLY A 74 -10.34 -9.77 8.12
C GLY A 74 -11.13 -9.87 6.80
N SER A 75 -11.93 -8.88 6.44
CA SER A 75 -12.60 -8.80 5.13
C SER A 75 -13.00 -7.35 4.82
N MET A 76 -12.12 -6.37 5.01
CA MET A 76 -12.49 -4.96 4.85
C MET A 76 -12.54 -4.55 3.37
N ARG A 77 -13.69 -4.78 2.75
CA ARG A 77 -14.08 -4.22 1.45
C ARG A 77 -14.35 -2.72 1.64
N MET A 78 -13.48 -1.86 1.14
CA MET A 78 -13.73 -0.40 1.22
C MET A 78 -14.68 0.02 0.12
N PHE A 79 -15.89 0.44 0.51
CA PHE A 79 -16.87 1.08 -0.37
C PHE A 79 -16.70 2.59 -0.29
N ILE A 80 -15.96 3.19 -1.22
CA ILE A 80 -16.00 4.62 -1.46
C ILE A 80 -17.22 4.90 -2.34
N THR A 81 -18.41 4.78 -1.76
CA THR A 81 -19.67 5.16 -2.40
C THR A 81 -19.89 6.64 -2.12
N TYR A 82 -19.50 7.51 -3.05
CA TYR A 82 -20.17 8.80 -3.16
C TYR A 82 -21.59 8.49 -3.63
N ALA A 83 -22.51 8.31 -2.69
CA ALA A 83 -23.93 8.36 -3.03
C ALA A 83 -24.17 9.75 -3.62
N SER A 84 -24.60 9.78 -4.88
CA SER A 84 -25.15 10.97 -5.49
C SER A 84 -26.12 11.62 -4.50
N ASN A 85 -26.00 12.93 -4.37
CA ASN A 85 -26.86 13.79 -3.62
C ASN A 85 -28.37 13.52 -3.89
N THR A 86 -29.01 12.67 -3.08
CA THR A 86 -30.48 12.63 -2.87
C THR A 86 -30.79 12.01 -1.51
N PHE A 87 -30.41 12.69 -0.42
CA PHE A 87 -31.21 12.58 0.82
C PHE A 87 -32.47 13.40 0.58
N SER A 88 -33.46 12.79 -0.06
CA SER A 88 -34.83 13.29 0.00
C SER A 88 -35.31 12.97 1.41
N GLN A 89 -35.22 13.97 2.28
CA GLN A 89 -35.91 13.96 3.55
C GLN A 89 -37.40 14.12 3.23
N SER A 90 -38.20 13.08 3.48
CA SER A 90 -39.66 13.14 3.57
C SER A 90 -40.06 13.02 5.02
#